data_AF-A0A2R6K1Z5-F1
#
_entry.id   AF-A0A2R6K1Z5-F1
#
_cell.length_a   1.000
_cell.length_b   1.000
_cell.length_c   1.000
_cell.angle_alpha   90.00
_cell.angle_beta   90.00
_cell.angle_gamma   90.00
#
_symmetry.space_group_name_H-M   'P 1'
#
loop_
_entity.id
_entity.type
_entity.pdbx_description
1 polymer ?
#
loop_
_entity_poly.entity_id
_entity_poly.type
_entity_poly.pdbx_seq_one_letter_code
_entity_poly.pdbx_strand_id
1 'polypeptide(L)' 'MDDQRAEIIVANVEFAADSIARLREKQGVSLSEYRDDPDVRDIVEQRFQKLIEACLDIARTVLRGMRNRFRRQTPTV' A
#
# COMPACT_ATOMS: atom_id res chain seq x y z
N MET A 1 -5.74 -18.85 -3.87
CA MET A 1 -4.58 -18.05 -4.36
C MET A 1 -3.36 -18.94 -4.23
N ASP A 2 -2.22 -18.67 -4.89
CA ASP A 2 -1.01 -19.37 -4.43
C ASP A 2 -0.60 -18.77 -3.08
N ASP A 3 -0.02 -19.59 -2.22
CA ASP A 3 0.30 -19.20 -0.84
C ASP A 3 1.31 -18.03 -0.84
N GLN A 4 2.24 -18.03 -1.80
CA GLN A 4 3.20 -16.96 -2.00
C GLN A 4 2.57 -15.59 -2.31
N ARG A 5 1.52 -15.50 -3.15
CA ARG A 5 0.83 -14.20 -3.40
C ARG A 5 0.03 -13.76 -2.18
N ALA A 6 -0.54 -14.70 -1.44
CA ALA A 6 -1.24 -14.38 -0.20
C ALA A 6 -0.27 -13.76 0.81
N GLU A 7 0.92 -14.34 0.99
CA GLU A 7 1.99 -13.80 1.83
C GLU A 7 2.42 -12.39 1.40
N ILE A 8 2.62 -12.16 0.08
CA ILE A 8 2.98 -10.83 -0.44
C ILE A 8 1.88 -9.80 -0.14
N ILE A 9 0.61 -10.17 -0.29
CA ILE A 9 -0.51 -9.28 0.02
C ILE A 9 -0.55 -8.98 1.52
N VAL A 10 -0.42 -9.99 2.37
CA VAL A 10 -0.41 -9.84 3.83
C VAL A 10 0.71 -8.90 4.27
N ALA A 11 1.94 -9.11 3.79
CA ALA A 11 3.08 -8.25 4.12
C ALA A 11 2.85 -6.78 3.70
N ASN A 12 2.28 -6.55 2.51
CA ASN A 12 1.95 -5.18 2.08
C ASN A 12 0.81 -4.56 2.90
N VAL A 13 -0.16 -5.35 3.33
CA VAL A 13 -1.26 -4.87 4.21
C VAL A 13 -0.72 -4.51 5.59
N GLU A 14 0.16 -5.33 6.17
CA GLU A 14 0.82 -5.03 7.45
C GLU A 14 1.65 -3.75 7.36
N PHE A 15 2.41 -3.59 6.28
CA PHE A 15 3.17 -2.37 6.01
C PHE A 15 2.26 -1.13 5.85
N ALA A 16 1.13 -1.27 5.15
CA ALA A 16 0.15 -0.20 5.01
C ALA A 16 -0.46 0.17 6.38
N ALA A 17 -0.75 -0.81 7.23
CA ALA A 17 -1.26 -0.59 8.57
C ALA A 17 -0.25 0.16 9.46
N ASP A 18 1.03 -0.22 9.45
CA ASP A 18 2.11 0.52 10.15
C ASP A 18 2.23 1.96 9.64
N SER A 19 2.15 2.16 8.31
CA SER A 19 2.20 3.49 7.71
C SER A 19 1.02 4.37 8.16
N ILE A 20 -0.19 3.80 8.23
CA ILE A 20 -1.38 4.51 8.76
C ILE A 20 -1.21 4.83 10.24
N ALA A 21 -0.71 3.89 11.06
CA ALA A 21 -0.48 4.12 12.48
C ALA A 21 0.47 5.31 12.72
N ARG A 22 1.56 5.40 11.96
CA ARG A 22 2.50 6.53 12.04
C ARG A 22 1.91 7.84 11.53
N LEU A 23 1.08 7.81 10.49
CA LEU A 23 0.37 9.00 10.03
C LEU A 23 -0.64 9.50 11.08
N ARG A 24 -1.27 8.59 11.84
CA ARG A 24 -2.16 8.95 12.96
C ARG A 24 -1.43 9.73 14.06
N GLU A 25 -0.18 9.38 14.36
CA GLU A 25 0.64 10.15 15.32
C GLU A 25 0.84 11.61 14.89
N LYS A 26 0.69 11.91 13.60
CA LYS A 26 0.81 13.26 13.03
C LYS A 26 -0.52 13.95 12.75
N GLN A 27 -1.67 13.33 13.05
CA GLN A 27 -2.99 13.94 12.81
C GLN A 27 -3.27 15.18 13.68
N GLY A 28 -2.54 15.36 14.78
CA GLY A 28 -2.64 16.55 15.63
C GLY A 28 -1.85 17.77 15.16
N VAL A 29 -1.04 17.63 14.11
CA VAL A 29 -0.24 18.73 13.55
C VAL A 29 -1.15 19.75 12.88
N SER A 30 -1.03 21.02 13.25
CA SER A 30 -1.75 22.10 12.59
C SER A 30 -1.24 22.34 11.17
N LEU A 31 -2.07 22.95 10.32
CA LEU A 31 -1.65 23.27 8.95
C LEU A 31 -0.45 24.23 8.90
N SER A 32 -0.32 25.15 9.86
CA SER A 32 0.85 26.03 9.97
C SER A 32 2.11 25.23 10.32
N GLU A 33 2.06 24.36 11.32
CA GLU A 33 3.20 23.52 11.69
C GLU A 33 3.63 22.61 10.53
N TYR A 34 2.68 22.01 9.81
CA TYR A 34 3.00 21.23 8.60
C TYR A 34 3.68 22.05 7.49
N ARG A 35 3.33 23.33 7.34
CA ARG A 35 3.90 24.21 6.31
C ARG A 35 5.29 24.71 6.69
N ASP A 36 5.45 25.07 7.95
CA ASP A 36 6.62 25.79 8.45
C ASP A 36 7.74 24.84 8.91
N ASP A 37 7.41 23.58 9.23
CA ASP A 37 8.37 22.53 9.56
C ASP A 37 8.58 21.57 8.36
N PRO A 38 9.72 21.67 7.64
CA PRO A 38 10.00 20.81 6.50
C PRO A 38 10.19 19.33 6.89
N ASP A 39 10.71 19.04 8.09
CA ASP A 39 10.92 17.65 8.53
C ASP A 39 9.59 16.96 8.80
N VAL A 40 8.64 17.68 9.40
CA VAL A 40 7.27 17.19 9.59
C VAL A 40 6.60 16.92 8.25
N ARG A 41 6.73 17.84 7.30
CA ARG A 41 6.18 17.68 5.95
C ARG A 41 6.76 16.46 5.24
N ASP A 42 8.09 16.35 5.19
CA ASP A 42 8.78 15.26 4.50
C ASP A 42 8.41 13.90 5.08
N ILE A 43 8.31 13.78 6.41
CA ILE A 43 7.86 12.54 7.07
C ILE A 43 6.45 12.17 6.64
N VAL A 44 5.52 13.13 6.64
CA VAL A 44 4.11 12.88 6.28
C VAL A 44 4.00 12.50 4.81
N GLU A 45 4.62 13.26 3.91
CA GLU A 45 4.58 13.03 2.47
C GLU A 45 5.22 11.68 2.10
N GLN A 46 6.38 11.37 2.66
CA GLN A 46 7.04 10.07 2.44
C GLN A 46 6.17 8.91 2.92
N ARG A 47 5.46 9.06 4.04
CA ARG A 47 4.58 8.01 4.57
C ARG A 47 3.33 7.82 3.73
N PHE A 48 2.74 8.90 3.23
CA PHE A 48 1.64 8.81 2.27
C PHE A 48 2.08 8.14 0.97
N GLN A 49 3.24 8.52 0.42
CA GLN A 49 3.76 7.90 -0.80
C GLN A 49 3.94 6.38 -0.63
N LYS A 50 4.61 5.96 0.45
CA LYS A 50 4.82 4.54 0.77
C LYS A 50 3.51 3.76 0.93
N LEU A 51 2.52 4.37 1.58
CA LEU A 51 1.20 3.77 1.73
C LEU A 51 0.51 3.55 0.38
N ILE A 52 0.55 4.56 -0.50
CA ILE A 52 -0.02 4.48 -1.86
C ILE A 52 0.68 3.38 -2.66
N GLU A 53 2.01 3.32 -2.62
CA GLU A 53 2.81 2.28 -3.29
C GLU A 53 2.40 0.88 -2.83
N ALA A 54 2.28 0.65 -1.52
CA ALA A 54 1.83 -0.63 -0.97
C ALA A 54 0.42 -1.01 -1.43
N CYS A 55 -0.52 -0.05 -1.45
CA CYS A 55 -1.86 -0.28 -1.99
C CYS A 55 -1.85 -0.66 -3.47
N LEU A 56 -1.00 0.01 -4.27
CA LEU A 56 -0.85 -0.29 -5.69
C LEU A 56 -0.25 -1.69 -5.91
N ASP A 57 0.71 -2.10 -5.09
CA ASP A 57 1.33 -3.42 -5.18
C ASP A 57 0.38 -4.55 -4.81
N ILE A 58 -0.48 -4.34 -3.80
CA ILE A 58 -1.59 -5.24 -3.48
C ILE A 58 -2.52 -5.36 -4.70
N ALA A 59 -2.97 -4.25 -5.26
CA ALA A 59 -3.88 -4.23 -6.40
C ALA A 59 -3.27 -4.96 -7.62
N ARG A 60 -2.00 -4.70 -7.94
CA ARG A 60 -1.27 -5.39 -9.02
C ARG A 60 -1.20 -6.90 -8.78
N THR A 61 -0.93 -7.31 -7.55
CA THR A 61 -0.82 -8.74 -7.19
C THR A 61 -2.17 -9.45 -7.34
N VAL A 62 -3.26 -8.83 -6.88
CA VAL A 62 -4.63 -9.33 -7.03
C VAL A 62 -5.01 -9.47 -8.50
N LEU A 63 -4.78 -8.42 -9.31
CA LEU A 63 -5.11 -8.41 -10.74
C LEU A 63 -4.33 -9.48 -11.53
N ARG A 64 -3.02 -9.65 -11.23
CA ARG A 64 -2.22 -10.75 -11.80
C ARG A 64 -2.79 -12.13 -11.40
N GLY A 65 -3.24 -12.25 -10.15
CA GLY A 65 -4.04 -13.37 -9.64
C GLY A 65 -5.23 -13.72 -10.51
N MET A 66 -6.08 -12.73 -10.78
CA MET A 66 -7.29 -12.88 -11.58
C MET A 66 -6.97 -13.24 -13.02
N ARG A 67 -6.05 -12.51 -13.67
CA ARG A 67 -5.66 -12.78 -15.06
C ARG A 67 -5.15 -14.21 -15.27
N ASN A 68 -4.34 -14.72 -14.34
CA ASN A 68 -3.83 -16.09 -14.41
C ASN A 68 -4.92 -17.14 -14.20
N ARG A 69 -5.98 -16.83 -13.43
CA ARG A 69 -7.17 -17.71 -13.32
C ARG A 69 -7.95 -17.75 -14.63
N PHE A 70 -8.22 -16.59 -15.24
CA PHE A 70 -8.95 -16.53 -16.52
C PHE A 70 -8.21 -17.27 -17.64
N ARG A 71 -6.88 -17.12 -17.75
CA ARG A 71 -6.09 -17.80 -18.79
C ARG A 71 -6.00 -19.32 -18.63
N ARG A 72 -6.25 -19.85 -17.43
CA ARG A 72 -6.30 -21.30 -17.16
C ARG A 72 -7.68 -21.92 -17.49
N GLN A 73 -8.71 -21.11 -17.73
CA GLN A 73 -10.08 -21.57 -17.95
C GLN A 73 -10.50 -21.60 -19.43
N THR A 74 -9.75 -21.00 -20.34
CA THR A 74 -9.98 -21.15 -21.79
C THR A 74 -9.42 -22.48 -22.27
N PRO A 75 -10.25 -23.42 -22.78
CA PRO A 75 -9.75 -24.63 -23.43
C PRO A 75 -9.08 -24.22 -24.75
N THR A 76 -7.87 -24.74 -24.99
CA THR A 76 -7.28 -24.73 -26.33
C THR A 76 -8.18 -25.60 -27.23
N VAL A 77 -8.85 -24.97 -28.19
CA VAL A 77 -9.54 -25.67 -29.29
C VAL A 77 -8.54 -25.92 -30.40
#